data_AF-A0A858SV25-F1
#
_entry.id   AF-A0A858SV25-F1
#
_cell.length_a   1.000
_cell.length_b   1.000
_cell.length_c   1.000
_cell.angle_alpha   90.00
_cell.angle_beta   90.00
_cell.angle_gamma   90.00
#
_symmetry.space_group_name_H-M   'P 1'
#
loop_
_entity.id
_entity.type
_entity.pdbx_description
1 polymer ?
#
loop_
_entity_poly.entity_id
_entity_poly.type
_entity_poly.pdbx_seq_one_letter_code
_entity_poly.pdbx_strand_id
1 'polypeptide(L)'
;MKYLAPLIMTALLAGCAIHDPADVAGKLSREFDKGERLMIACQKNESRCPRYEAFKQEWEREVDYLTTFEAALANHKARIARGYSV
;
A
#
# COMPACT_ATOMS: atom_id res chain seq x y z
N MET A 1 44.90 10.48 40.30
CA MET A 1 44.21 10.85 39.05
C MET A 1 44.38 9.72 38.05
N LYS A 2 43.28 9.04 37.69
CA LYS A 2 43.18 8.19 36.49
C LYS A 2 41.70 7.83 36.33
N TYR A 3 41.02 8.66 35.56
CA TYR A 3 39.74 8.32 34.95
C TYR A 3 39.98 7.16 33.98
N LEU A 4 39.02 6.25 33.88
CA LEU A 4 38.37 5.90 32.60
C LEU A 4 37.44 4.72 32.83
N ALA A 5 36.17 5.05 33.01
CA ALA A 5 35.08 4.17 32.64
C ALA A 5 35.04 4.10 31.10
N PRO A 6 35.05 2.92 30.46
CA PRO A 6 34.45 2.78 29.16
C PRO A 6 32.96 2.53 29.38
N LEU A 7 32.22 3.61 29.20
CA LEU A 7 30.78 3.59 28.97
C LEU A 7 30.45 2.58 27.87
N ILE A 8 29.45 1.77 28.18
CA ILE A 8 28.64 0.94 27.31
C ILE A 8 28.30 1.73 26.04
N MET A 9 28.92 1.40 24.92
CA MET A 9 28.75 2.12 23.65
C MET A 9 28.58 1.13 22.49
N THR A 10 27.57 0.26 22.59
CA THR A 10 27.18 -0.67 21.51
C THR A 10 25.66 -0.87 21.40
N ALA A 11 24.86 0.11 21.83
CA ALA A 11 23.39 0.06 21.72
C ALA A 11 22.84 1.04 20.65
N LEU A 12 23.43 1.07 19.46
CA LEU A 12 23.02 1.96 18.35
C LEU A 12 22.83 1.23 17.02
N LEU A 13 22.42 -0.05 17.07
CA LEU A 13 22.05 -0.85 15.89
C LEU A 13 20.56 -1.26 15.87
N ALA A 14 19.74 -0.74 16.78
CA ALA A 14 18.30 -0.91 16.73
C ALA A 14 17.69 0.26 15.96
N GLY A 15 17.26 0.04 14.71
CA GLY A 15 16.37 1.01 14.08
C GLY A 15 16.43 1.16 12.56
N CYS A 16 17.04 0.26 11.80
CA CYS A 16 16.57 0.06 10.43
C CYS A 16 15.44 -0.95 10.49
N ALA A 17 14.23 -0.48 10.82
CA ALA A 17 13.02 -1.22 10.49
C ALA A 17 13.01 -1.33 8.96
N ILE A 18 13.54 -2.43 8.46
CA ILE A 18 13.44 -2.82 7.06
C ILE A 18 11.93 -2.97 6.83
N HIS A 19 11.29 -1.94 6.30
CA HIS A 19 9.99 -2.12 5.67
C HIS A 19 10.25 -3.05 4.50
N ASP A 20 9.92 -4.32 4.68
CA ASP A 20 10.06 -5.33 3.65
C ASP A 20 9.27 -4.86 2.42
N PRO A 21 9.94 -4.61 1.27
CA PRO A 21 9.25 -4.22 0.05
C PRO A 21 8.14 -5.20 -0.35
N ALA A 22 8.26 -6.47 0.05
CA ALA A 22 7.24 -7.49 -0.16
C ALA A 22 5.97 -7.23 0.67
N ASP A 23 6.08 -6.66 1.87
CA ASP A 23 4.92 -6.34 2.72
C ASP A 23 4.14 -5.12 2.17
N VAL A 24 4.85 -4.13 1.64
CA VAL A 24 4.24 -2.96 0.99
C VAL A 24 3.52 -3.36 -0.31
N ALA A 25 4.16 -4.17 -1.15
CA ALA A 25 3.55 -4.68 -2.39
C ALA A 25 2.31 -5.56 -2.09
N GLY A 26 2.43 -6.46 -1.12
CA GLY A 26 1.30 -7.27 -0.66
C GLY A 26 0.15 -6.44 -0.08
N LYS A 27 0.44 -5.36 0.67
CA LYS A 27 -0.59 -4.43 1.16
C LYS A 27 -1.30 -3.72 0.01
N LEU A 28 -0.54 -3.20 -0.96
CA LEU A 28 -1.11 -2.48 -2.09
C LEU A 28 -1.99 -3.38 -2.96
N SER A 29 -1.58 -4.63 -3.21
CA SER A 29 -2.42 -5.60 -3.92
C SER A 29 -3.72 -5.91 -3.20
N ARG A 30 -3.71 -6.02 -1.86
CA ARG A 30 -4.95 -6.23 -1.09
C ARG A 30 -5.92 -5.05 -1.22
N GLU A 31 -5.40 -3.82 -1.28
CA GLU A 31 -6.24 -2.64 -1.52
C GLU A 31 -6.80 -2.63 -2.95
N PHE A 32 -6.02 -3.04 -3.96
CA PHE A 32 -6.54 -3.23 -5.32
C PHE A 32 -7.67 -4.27 -5.37
N ASP A 33 -7.50 -5.43 -4.73
CA ASP A 33 -8.53 -6.47 -4.66
C ASP A 33 -9.81 -5.98 -3.97
N LYS A 34 -9.67 -5.22 -2.87
CA LYS A 34 -10.79 -4.65 -2.12
C LYS A 34 -11.54 -3.63 -2.97
N GLY A 35 -10.83 -2.71 -3.61
CA GLY A 35 -11.44 -1.69 -4.47
C GLY A 35 -12.11 -2.28 -5.70
N GLU A 36 -11.51 -3.28 -6.34
CA GLU A 36 -12.11 -3.99 -7.48
C GLU A 36 -13.42 -4.68 -7.08
N ARG A 37 -13.46 -5.37 -5.92
CA ARG A 37 -14.70 -5.97 -5.42
C ARG A 37 -15.80 -4.94 -5.18
N LEU A 38 -15.45 -3.78 -4.60
CA LEU A 38 -16.42 -2.69 -4.39
C LEU A 38 -16.93 -2.11 -5.71
N MET A 39 -16.05 -1.96 -6.70
CA MET A 39 -16.41 -1.51 -8.05
C MET A 39 -17.34 -2.49 -8.77
N ILE A 40 -17.05 -3.80 -8.72
CA ILE A 40 -17.91 -4.83 -9.32
C ILE A 40 -19.27 -4.88 -8.63
N ALA A 41 -19.29 -4.84 -7.29
CA ALA A 41 -20.54 -4.81 -6.54
C ALA A 41 -21.37 -3.56 -6.86
N CYS A 42 -20.71 -2.42 -7.06
CA CYS A 42 -21.34 -1.18 -7.52
C CYS A 42 -22.00 -1.34 -8.90
N GLN A 43 -21.24 -1.82 -9.88
CA GLN A 43 -21.71 -2.03 -11.26
C GLN A 43 -22.89 -3.01 -11.33
N LYS A 44 -22.86 -4.08 -10.53
CA LYS A 44 -23.91 -5.11 -10.49
C LYS A 44 -25.24 -4.60 -9.90
N ASN A 45 -25.19 -3.64 -8.99
CA ASN A 45 -26.37 -3.18 -8.26
C ASN A 45 -27.04 -1.95 -8.87
N GLU A 46 -26.56 -1.42 -10.01
CA GLU A 46 -27.11 -0.28 -10.76
C GLU A 46 -27.61 0.90 -9.90
N SER A 47 -26.95 1.14 -8.75
CA SER A 47 -27.39 2.09 -7.72
C SER A 47 -26.24 2.97 -7.27
N ARG A 48 -26.52 3.96 -6.41
CA ARG A 48 -25.46 4.77 -5.80
C ARG A 48 -24.51 3.88 -5.00
N CYS A 49 -23.20 4.14 -5.14
CA CYS A 49 -22.15 3.28 -4.60
C CYS A 49 -21.32 3.96 -3.52
N PRO A 50 -21.92 4.38 -2.39
CA PRO A 50 -21.24 5.19 -1.40
C PRO A 50 -20.01 4.48 -0.80
N ARG A 51 -20.02 3.14 -0.74
CA ARG A 51 -18.87 2.36 -0.26
C ARG A 51 -17.69 2.39 -1.24
N TYR A 52 -17.97 2.30 -2.53
CA TYR A 52 -16.93 2.38 -3.56
C TYR A 52 -16.39 3.80 -3.68
N GLU A 53 -17.27 4.80 -3.67
CA GLU A 53 -16.90 6.22 -3.72
C GLU A 53 -16.04 6.62 -2.51
N ALA A 54 -16.45 6.23 -1.29
CA ALA A 54 -15.66 6.50 -0.09
C ALA A 54 -14.29 5.83 -0.14
N PHE A 55 -14.23 4.57 -0.59
CA PHE A 55 -12.96 3.86 -0.78
C PHE A 55 -12.07 4.58 -1.81
N LYS A 56 -12.62 4.94 -2.98
CA LYS A 56 -11.89 5.61 -4.05
C LYS A 56 -11.30 6.92 -3.58
N GLN A 57 -12.10 7.76 -2.92
CA GLN A 57 -11.64 9.05 -2.39
C GLN A 57 -10.53 8.90 -1.34
N GLU A 58 -10.65 7.92 -0.45
CA GLU A 58 -9.62 7.64 0.54
C GLU A 58 -8.32 7.21 -0.12
N TRP A 59 -8.40 6.22 -1.02
CA TRP A 59 -7.25 5.66 -1.70
C TRP A 59 -6.52 6.70 -2.55
N GLU A 60 -7.25 7.52 -3.32
CA GLU A 60 -6.69 8.57 -4.16
C GLU A 60 -6.06 9.71 -3.33
N ARG A 61 -6.53 9.91 -2.09
CA ARG A 61 -5.90 10.85 -1.15
C ARG A 61 -4.60 10.29 -0.58
N GLU A 62 -4.53 8.99 -0.33
CA GLU A 62 -3.36 8.33 0.28
C GLU A 62 -2.25 8.00 -0.72
N VAL A 63 -2.56 7.69 -1.99
CA VAL A 63 -1.62 7.11 -2.97
C VAL A 63 -1.04 8.13 -3.97
N ASP A 64 -0.98 9.40 -3.57
CA ASP A 64 -0.57 10.53 -4.41
C ASP A 64 -1.61 10.87 -5.51
N TYR A 65 -1.86 12.16 -5.66
CA TYR A 65 -3.04 12.74 -6.34
C TYR A 65 -3.03 12.62 -7.88
N LEU A 66 -2.08 11.87 -8.45
CA LEU A 66 -1.79 11.88 -9.88
C LEU A 66 -2.41 10.72 -10.67
N THR A 67 -3.02 9.74 -10.00
CA THR A 67 -3.70 8.62 -10.68
C THR A 67 -5.04 8.32 -10.03
N THR A 68 -6.04 8.00 -10.86
CA THR A 68 -7.28 7.46 -10.32
C THR A 68 -7.06 6.02 -9.86
N PHE A 69 -7.90 5.56 -8.94
CA PHE A 69 -7.87 4.15 -8.51
C PHE A 69 -8.02 3.20 -9.70
N GLU A 70 -8.89 3.49 -10.66
CA GLU A 70 -9.13 2.64 -11.83
C GLU A 70 -7.92 2.56 -12.76
N ALA A 71 -7.23 3.68 -12.99
CA ALA A 71 -6.02 3.69 -13.80
C ALA A 71 -4.89 2.90 -13.12
N ALA A 72 -4.74 3.05 -11.81
CA ALA A 72 -3.77 2.30 -11.02
C ALA A 72 -4.09 0.80 -11.00
N LEU A 73 -5.37 0.43 -10.84
CA LEU A 73 -5.85 -0.96 -10.91
C LEU A 73 -5.58 -1.57 -12.29
N ALA A 74 -5.86 -0.85 -13.37
CA ALA A 74 -5.59 -1.31 -14.73
C ALA A 74 -4.09 -1.58 -14.95
N ASN A 75 -3.22 -0.68 -14.49
CA ASN A 75 -1.77 -0.86 -14.56
C ASN A 75 -1.31 -2.06 -13.72
N HIS A 76 -1.80 -2.20 -12.49
CA HIS A 76 -1.52 -3.33 -11.62
C HIS A 76 -1.87 -4.66 -12.30
N LYS A 77 -3.07 -4.78 -12.86
CA LYS A 77 -3.51 -5.97 -13.61
C LYS A 77 -2.63 -6.23 -14.83
N ALA A 78 -2.24 -5.19 -15.57
CA ALA A 78 -1.32 -5.31 -16.71
C ALA A 78 0.11 -5.75 -16.30
N ARG A 79 0.58 -5.38 -15.09
CA ARG A 79 1.85 -5.88 -14.54
C ARG A 79 1.73 -7.36 -14.18
N ILE A 80 0.70 -7.76 -13.45
CA ILE A 80 0.49 -9.18 -13.10
C ILE A 80 0.35 -10.03 -14.36
N ALA A 81 -0.41 -9.59 -15.36
CA ALA A 81 -0.56 -10.29 -16.64
C ALA A 81 0.77 -10.47 -17.41
N ARG A 82 1.74 -9.58 -17.19
CA ARG A 82 3.10 -9.68 -17.76
C ARG A 82 4.04 -10.55 -16.91
N GLY A 83 3.56 -11.16 -15.83
CA GLY A 83 4.34 -12.06 -14.97
C GLY A 83 5.14 -11.36 -13.87
N TYR A 84 4.90 -10.08 -13.61
CA TYR A 84 5.50 -9.42 -12.46
C TYR A 84 4.88 -9.93 -11.16
N SER A 85 5.70 -10.08 -10.12
CA SER A 85 5.22 -10.39 -8.78
C SER A 85 4.30 -9.29 -8.27
N VAL A 86 3.36 -9.74 -7.44
CA VAL A 86 2.37 -8.92 -6.74
C VAL A 86 3.05 -7.95 -5.78
#